data_AF-A0A929SIU7-F1
#
_entry.id   AF-A0A929SIU7-F1
#
_cell.length_a   1.000
_cell.length_b   1.000
_cell.length_c   1.000
_cell.angle_alpha   90.00
_cell.angle_beta   90.00
_cell.angle_gamma   90.00
#
_symmetry.space_group_name_H-M   'P 1'
#
loop_
_entity.id
_entity.type
_entity.pdbx_description
1 polymer ?
#
loop_
_entity_poly.entity_id
_entity_poly.type
_entity_poly.pdbx_seq_one_letter_code
_entity_poly.pdbx_strand_id
1 'polypeptide(L)'
;MTLALIRHVTPLIDRGVCDAAEAARRAILYDTTQSLALWQTDKFKSSAAQEKLARISRVCSSPLPRAALTAQKLFPQRSIEYLEALREFNLRIFPAPLIKMPFDCWLVLSRLLW
;
A
#
# COMPACT_ATOMS: atom_id res chain seq x y z
N MET A 1 12.05 -10.18 21.17
CA MET A 1 11.31 -10.39 19.91
C MET A 1 11.26 -9.06 19.18
N THR A 2 11.71 -9.00 17.93
CA THR A 2 11.73 -7.76 17.13
C THR A 2 10.61 -7.83 16.10
N LEU A 3 9.70 -6.85 16.14
CA LEU A 3 8.68 -6.66 15.11
C LEU A 3 8.99 -5.37 14.35
N ALA A 4 8.93 -5.42 13.03
CA ALA A 4 9.11 -4.26 12.18
C ALA A 4 7.91 -4.11 11.23
N LEU A 5 7.35 -2.91 11.19
CA LEU A 5 6.25 -2.56 10.31
C LEU A 5 6.79 -1.72 9.17
N ILE A 6 6.60 -2.19 7.95
CA ILE A 6 7.01 -1.50 6.73
C ILE A 6 5.76 -1.18 5.93
N ARG A 7 5.55 0.11 5.64
CA ARG A 7 4.50 0.53 4.72
C ARG A 7 4.93 0.23 3.28
N HIS A 8 3.97 -0.22 2.46
CA HIS A 8 4.19 -0.45 1.05
C HIS A 8 4.63 0.82 0.30
N VAL A 9 5.26 0.67 -0.88
CA VAL A 9 5.59 1.81 -1.75
C VAL A 9 4.35 2.44 -2.37
N THR A 10 4.46 3.67 -2.85
CA THR A 10 3.36 4.41 -3.47
C THR A 10 2.88 3.76 -4.77
N PRO A 11 1.58 3.42 -4.90
CA PRO A 11 0.98 3.06 -6.18
C PRO A 11 0.95 4.26 -7.13
N LEU A 12 1.39 4.05 -8.38
CA LEU A 12 1.45 5.05 -9.44
C LEU A 12 0.11 5.08 -10.19
N ILE A 13 -0.79 5.90 -9.68
CA ILE A 13 -2.12 6.14 -10.25
C ILE A 13 -2.40 7.65 -10.23
N ASP A 14 -3.39 8.11 -11.00
CA ASP A 14 -3.80 9.51 -10.95
C ASP A 14 -4.40 9.86 -9.57
N ARG A 15 -3.83 10.87 -8.93
CA ARG A 15 -4.26 11.39 -7.61
C ARG A 15 -4.96 12.75 -7.70
N GLY A 16 -5.25 13.22 -8.91
CA GLY A 16 -5.91 14.48 -9.17
C GLY A 16 -7.33 14.58 -8.59
N VAL A 17 -7.94 15.74 -8.79
CA VAL A 17 -9.31 16.03 -8.37
C VAL A 17 -10.30 15.14 -9.12
N CYS A 18 -11.16 14.46 -8.39
CA CYS A 18 -12.17 13.55 -8.94
C CYS A 18 -13.49 13.62 -8.14
N ASP A 19 -14.58 13.22 -8.78
CA ASP A 19 -15.86 12.97 -8.09
C ASP A 19 -15.85 11.59 -7.41
N ALA A 20 -16.91 11.28 -6.65
CA ALA A 20 -17.02 10.02 -5.91
C ALA A 20 -16.98 8.77 -6.81
N ALA A 21 -17.55 8.84 -8.02
CA ALA A 21 -17.61 7.69 -8.93
C ALA A 21 -16.23 7.36 -9.51
N GLU A 22 -15.50 8.40 -9.91
CA GLU A 22 -14.11 8.28 -10.36
C GLU A 22 -13.17 7.89 -9.21
N ALA A 23 -13.37 8.44 -8.01
CA ALA A 23 -12.64 8.01 -6.83
C ALA A 23 -12.87 6.53 -6.51
N ALA A 24 -14.09 6.01 -6.65
CA ALA A 24 -14.37 4.58 -6.46
C ALA A 24 -13.60 3.70 -7.48
N ARG A 25 -13.56 4.11 -8.75
CA ARG A 25 -12.75 3.42 -9.78
C ARG A 25 -11.25 3.47 -9.43
N ARG A 26 -10.76 4.63 -9.00
CA ARG A 26 -9.35 4.80 -8.60
C ARG A 26 -9.00 4.03 -7.32
N ALA A 27 -9.93 3.83 -6.40
CA ALA A 27 -9.74 2.99 -5.22
C ALA A 27 -9.54 1.52 -5.61
N ILE A 28 -10.32 1.01 -6.56
CA ILE A 28 -10.09 -0.32 -7.13
C ILE A 28 -8.70 -0.39 -7.78
N LEU A 29 -8.34 0.62 -8.59
CA LEU A 29 -7.03 0.66 -9.24
C LEU A 29 -5.88 0.75 -8.23
N TYR A 30 -6.05 1.50 -7.14
CA TYR A 30 -5.09 1.60 -6.04
C TYR A 30 -4.80 0.23 -5.40
N ASP A 31 -5.82 -0.62 -5.33
CA ASP A 31 -5.70 -1.99 -4.82
C ASP A 31 -5.12 -2.98 -5.81
N THR A 32 -5.40 -2.83 -7.10
CA THR A 32 -5.04 -3.83 -8.12
C THR A 32 -3.79 -3.52 -8.92
N THR A 33 -3.33 -2.26 -8.93
CA THR A 33 -2.20 -1.85 -9.78
C THR A 33 -0.88 -2.52 -9.36
N GLN A 34 -0.10 -2.90 -10.37
CA GLN A 34 1.30 -3.33 -10.21
C GLN A 34 2.28 -2.20 -10.59
N SER A 35 1.77 -1.07 -11.10
CA SER A 35 2.58 0.12 -11.36
C SER A 35 2.87 0.82 -10.03
N LEU A 36 4.08 0.61 -9.51
CA LEU A 36 4.49 1.01 -8.17
C LEU A 36 5.81 1.77 -8.20
N ALA A 37 5.96 2.75 -7.30
CA ALA A 37 7.19 3.52 -7.11
C ALA A 37 8.28 2.70 -6.39
N LEU A 38 8.68 1.53 -6.93
CA LEU A 38 9.60 0.58 -6.27
C LEU A 38 10.98 1.17 -5.97
N TRP A 39 11.40 2.23 -6.67
CA TRP A 39 12.61 2.99 -6.38
C TRP A 39 12.61 3.59 -4.96
N GLN A 40 11.44 3.77 -4.33
CA GLN A 40 11.34 4.19 -2.93
C GLN A 40 12.00 3.18 -1.97
N THR A 41 12.11 1.90 -2.36
CA THR A 41 12.78 0.87 -1.56
C THR A 41 14.30 1.03 -1.52
N ASP A 42 14.90 1.74 -2.48
CA ASP A 42 16.35 1.85 -2.58
C ASP A 42 16.93 2.65 -1.41
N LYS A 43 16.21 3.69 -0.94
CA LYS A 43 16.55 4.44 0.28
C LYS A 43 16.53 3.57 1.53
N PHE A 44 15.69 2.54 1.57
CA PHE A 44 15.58 1.65 2.72
C PHE A 44 16.73 0.65 2.75
N LYS A 45 17.13 0.12 1.58
CA LYS A 45 18.22 -0.86 1.47
C LYS A 45 19.56 -0.33 1.98
N SER A 46 19.80 0.97 1.86
CA SER A 46 21.02 1.63 2.36
C SER A 46 20.94 2.07 3.84
N SER A 47 19.84 1.77 4.54
CA SER A 47 19.64 2.21 5.92
C SER A 47 20.12 1.19 6.95
N ALA A 48 20.53 1.67 8.13
CA ALA A 48 20.86 0.82 9.27
C ALA A 48 19.66 -0.05 9.74
N ALA A 49 18.43 0.28 9.34
CA ALA A 49 17.27 -0.55 9.61
C ALA A 49 17.32 -1.88 8.84
N GLN A 50 17.89 -1.90 7.63
CA GLN A 50 18.02 -3.11 6.81
C GLN A 50 18.91 -4.16 7.50
N GLU A 51 20.01 -3.75 8.12
CA GLU A 51 20.90 -4.65 8.87
C GLU A 51 20.19 -5.32 10.04
N LYS A 52 19.35 -4.57 10.76
CA LYS A 52 18.52 -5.12 11.85
C LYS A 52 17.51 -6.14 11.33
N LEU A 53 17.04 -5.96 10.10
CA LEU A 53 16.11 -6.89 9.44
C LEU A 53 16.77 -8.10 8.78
N ALA A 54 18.09 -8.11 8.59
CA ALA A 54 18.79 -9.28 8.08
C ALA A 54 18.55 -10.53 8.94
N ARG A 55 18.29 -10.34 10.25
CA ARG A 55 18.06 -11.41 11.22
C ARG A 55 16.60 -11.81 11.41
N ILE A 56 15.63 -11.20 10.70
CA ILE A 56 14.22 -11.60 10.90
C ILE A 56 13.99 -13.02 10.38
N SER A 57 13.20 -13.80 11.09
CA SER A 57 12.89 -15.19 10.73
C SER A 57 11.73 -15.30 9.76
N ARG A 58 10.74 -14.40 9.82
CA ARG A 58 9.50 -14.45 9.04
C ARG A 58 9.20 -13.10 8.41
N VAL A 59 8.87 -13.10 7.12
CA VAL A 59 8.36 -11.95 6.39
C VAL A 59 6.89 -12.22 6.09
N CYS A 60 6.00 -11.39 6.63
CA CYS A 60 4.57 -11.46 6.34
C CYS A 60 4.15 -10.24 5.52
N SER A 61 3.24 -10.42 4.57
CA SER A 61 2.70 -9.32 3.77
C SER A 61 1.20 -9.47 3.52
N SER A 62 0.55 -8.36 3.23
CA SER A 62 -0.79 -8.36 2.65
C SER A 62 -0.74 -8.97 1.25
N PRO A 63 -1.79 -9.70 0.81
CA PRO A 63 -1.89 -10.22 -0.55
C PRO A 63 -2.07 -9.12 -1.60
N LEU A 64 -2.32 -7.87 -1.19
CA LEU A 64 -2.48 -6.75 -2.12
C LEU A 64 -1.18 -6.48 -2.89
N PRO A 65 -1.23 -6.30 -4.23
CA PRO A 65 -0.07 -6.05 -5.09
C PRO A 65 0.94 -5.05 -4.51
N ARG A 66 0.48 -3.90 -4.00
CA ARG A 66 1.35 -2.88 -3.42
C ARG A 66 2.22 -3.41 -2.27
N ALA A 67 1.66 -4.21 -1.37
CA ALA A 67 2.37 -4.77 -0.23
C ALA A 67 3.21 -5.98 -0.64
N ALA A 68 2.63 -6.89 -1.44
CA ALA A 68 3.31 -8.08 -1.93
C ALA A 68 4.58 -7.74 -2.72
N LEU A 69 4.47 -6.86 -3.72
CA LEU A 69 5.59 -6.47 -4.57
C LEU A 69 6.64 -5.64 -3.81
N THR A 70 6.22 -4.84 -2.83
CA THR A 70 7.17 -4.15 -1.93
C THR A 70 7.99 -5.17 -1.14
N ALA A 71 7.33 -6.17 -0.53
CA ALA A 71 8.00 -7.20 0.26
C ALA A 71 8.96 -8.04 -0.61
N GLN A 72 8.55 -8.41 -1.82
CA GLN A 72 9.41 -9.13 -2.78
C GLN A 72 10.65 -8.32 -3.17
N LYS A 73 10.50 -7.00 -3.39
CA LYS A 73 11.63 -6.13 -3.74
C LYS A 73 12.61 -5.94 -2.58
N LEU A 74 12.11 -5.90 -1.35
CA LEU A 74 12.89 -5.73 -0.13
C LEU A 74 13.59 -7.02 0.33
N PHE A 75 12.93 -8.17 0.16
CA PHE A 75 13.39 -9.48 0.65
C PHE A 75 13.39 -10.55 -0.47
N PRO A 76 14.14 -10.35 -1.57
CA PRO A 76 14.05 -11.20 -2.76
C PRO A 76 14.45 -12.67 -2.54
N GLN A 77 15.19 -12.97 -1.48
CA GLN A 77 15.68 -14.33 -1.16
C GLN A 77 14.95 -14.97 0.01
N ARG A 78 13.84 -14.38 0.48
CA ARG A 78 13.07 -14.89 1.62
C ARG A 78 11.70 -15.36 1.17
N SER A 79 11.18 -16.41 1.82
CA SER A 79 9.77 -16.76 1.70
C SER A 79 8.92 -15.66 2.33
N ILE A 80 7.84 -15.29 1.63
CA ILE A 80 6.87 -14.30 2.09
C ILE A 80 5.57 -15.04 2.37
N GLU A 81 5.09 -14.93 3.60
CA GLU A 81 3.80 -15.44 4.02
C GLU A 81 2.73 -14.37 3.77
N TYR A 82 1.75 -14.69 2.93
CA TYR A 82 0.65 -13.77 2.63
C TYR A 82 -0.50 -14.00 3.59
N LEU A 83 -0.89 -12.95 4.32
CA LEU A 83 -1.93 -13.01 5.34
C LEU A 83 -3.07 -12.08 4.96
N GLU A 84 -4.27 -12.63 4.77
CA GLU A 84 -5.49 -11.84 4.53
C GLU A 84 -5.80 -10.87 5.68
N ALA A 85 -5.41 -11.22 6.91
CA ALA A 85 -5.55 -10.35 8.08
C ALA A 85 -4.71 -9.05 7.98
N LEU A 86 -3.72 -8.99 7.09
CA LEU A 86 -2.92 -7.78 6.82
C LEU A 86 -3.51 -6.92 5.69
N ARG A 87 -4.60 -7.37 5.05
CA ARG A 87 -5.28 -6.59 4.02
C ARG A 87 -5.78 -5.28 4.63
N GLU A 88 -5.49 -4.16 3.97
CA GLU A 88 -6.05 -2.86 4.38
C GLU A 88 -7.59 -2.91 4.33
N PHE A 89 -8.23 -2.15 5.22
CA PHE A 89 -9.69 -1.99 5.22
C PHE A 89 -10.20 -1.65 3.83
N ASN A 90 -11.36 -2.21 3.46
CA ASN A 90 -11.98 -1.99 2.17
C ASN A 90 -12.17 -0.47 1.93
N LEU A 91 -11.51 0.05 0.90
CA LEU A 91 -11.62 1.45 0.49
C LEU A 91 -12.99 1.69 -0.14
N ARG A 92 -14.00 1.93 0.70
CA ARG A 92 -15.36 2.27 0.29
C ARG A 92 -15.50 3.78 0.21
N ILE A 93 -15.50 4.29 -1.02
CA ILE A 93 -15.75 5.70 -1.28
C ILE A 93 -17.22 6.03 -0.99
N PHE A 94 -17.44 7.03 -0.14
CA PHE A 94 -18.78 7.54 0.14
C PHE A 94 -19.40 8.18 -1.12
N PRO A 95 -20.63 7.83 -1.51
CA PRO A 95 -21.27 8.36 -2.70
C PRO A 95 -21.73 9.81 -2.47
N ALA A 96 -20.83 10.77 -2.67
CA ALA A 96 -21.13 12.20 -2.65
C ALA A 96 -20.97 12.80 -4.06
N PRO A 97 -22.03 12.79 -4.90
CA PRO A 97 -21.93 13.15 -6.32
C PRO A 97 -21.64 14.64 -6.58
N LEU A 98 -21.89 15.51 -5.59
CA LEU A 98 -21.70 16.96 -5.71
C LEU A 98 -20.31 17.44 -5.28
N ILE A 99 -19.52 16.57 -4.65
CA ILE A 99 -18.19 16.94 -4.14
C ILE A 99 -17.14 16.46 -5.13
N LYS A 100 -16.17 17.33 -5.42
CA LYS A 100 -14.94 16.97 -6.12
C LYS A 100 -13.76 17.35 -5.22
N MET A 101 -12.84 16.41 -5.04
CA MET A 101 -11.63 16.64 -4.25
C MET A 101 -10.50 15.74 -4.74
N PRO A 102 -9.24 16.00 -4.33
CA PRO A 102 -8.12 15.12 -4.64
C PRO A 102 -8.39 13.69 -4.18
N PHE A 103 -7.91 12.71 -4.93
CA PHE A 103 -8.11 11.30 -4.61
C PHE A 103 -7.62 10.92 -3.20
N ASP A 104 -6.52 11.51 -2.74
CA ASP A 104 -6.00 11.27 -1.40
C ASP A 104 -6.98 11.72 -0.30
N CYS A 105 -7.73 12.80 -0.53
CA CYS A 105 -8.78 13.23 0.40
C CYS A 105 -9.93 12.23 0.45
N TRP A 106 -10.34 11.66 -0.69
CA TRP A 106 -11.32 10.58 -0.74
C TRP A 106 -10.87 9.34 0.05
N LEU A 107 -9.59 8.97 -0.05
CA LEU A 107 -9.03 7.85 0.72
C LEU A 107 -9.03 8.13 2.23
N VAL A 108 -8.69 9.34 2.65
CA VAL A 108 -8.74 9.73 4.06
C VAL A 108 -10.18 9.65 4.58
N LEU A 109 -11.14 10.22 3.85
CA LEU A 109 -12.56 10.14 4.23
C LEU A 109 -13.06 8.69 4.29
N SER A 110 -12.68 7.86 3.32
CA SER A 110 -13.02 6.43 3.35
C SER A 110 -12.48 5.73 4.60
N ARG A 111 -11.33 6.13 5.15
CA ARG A 111 -10.77 5.52 6.37
C ARG A 111 -11.36 6.08 7.66
N LEU A 112 -12.04 7.22 7.61
CA LEU A 112 -12.72 7.81 8.76
C LEU A 112 -14.15 7.31 8.91
N LEU A 113 -14.78 6.92 7.79
CA LEU A 113 -16.18 6.48 7.76
C LEU A 113 -16.35 4.97 7.97
N TRP A 114 -15.27 4.18 7.92
CA TRP A 114 -15.25 2.73 8.00
C TRP A 114 -14.08 2.26 8.85
#